data_AF-A0A0M4IUH4-F1
#
_entry.id   AF-A0A0M4IUH4-F1
#
_cell.length_a   1.000
_cell.length_b   1.000
_cell.length_c   1.000
_cell.angle_alpha   90.00
_cell.angle_beta   90.00
_cell.angle_gamma   90.00
#
_symmetry.space_group_name_H-M   'P 1'
#
loop_
_entity.id
_entity.type
_entity.pdbx_description
1 polymer ?
#
loop_
_entity_poly.entity_id
_entity_poly.type
_entity_poly.pdbx_seq_one_letter_code
_entity_poly.pdbx_strand_id
1 'polypeptide(L)'
;PGAVADWQFPVPHWVPVDMQRSPTYHLLYVLQSFCLLVASQSTIAVDLFFIHMMLMLAAEIEVLSENVSAMGKIDSGLMALENEDCGLSTKDLLSYRDGNGLVSEIFQKEYISEDQMRALLVKNVQHHQTILQAVGLLQDAMDISIVILLFTNMADLCSCMFASAILLQRGGNAAKALKPLMTIPPCFYETAIYCFFGNIVTEKSEQLVTAAWSCGWPLCGSGFRRGLLLFLTEAARPVEITVGKTFKLSKQMLLQVLNGTYALLNMLYHVHRSE
;
A
#
# COMPACT_ATOMS: atom_id res chain seq x y z
N PRO A 1 14.04 -10.99 59.03
CA PRO A 1 13.09 -11.21 57.91
C PRO A 1 13.27 -10.10 56.86
N GLY A 2 14.33 -10.23 56.05
CA GLY A 2 14.61 -9.29 54.97
C GLY A 2 13.59 -9.47 53.85
N ALA A 3 13.04 -8.37 53.37
CA ALA A 3 12.18 -8.35 52.20
C ALA A 3 12.93 -9.05 51.05
N VAL A 4 12.42 -10.19 50.60
CA VAL A 4 12.83 -10.78 49.33
C VAL A 4 12.41 -9.77 48.28
N ALA A 5 13.38 -9.07 47.68
CA ALA A 5 13.09 -8.25 46.52
C ALA A 5 12.50 -9.18 45.46
N ASP A 6 11.25 -8.96 45.07
CA ASP A 6 10.61 -9.70 43.99
C ASP A 6 11.31 -9.31 42.68
N TRP A 7 12.38 -10.03 42.35
CA TRP A 7 13.14 -9.87 41.12
C TRP A 7 12.27 -10.32 39.94
N GLN A 8 11.62 -9.36 39.29
CA GLN A 8 10.75 -9.59 38.15
C GLN A 8 11.51 -9.40 36.85
N PHE A 9 11.52 -10.43 36.00
CA PHE A 9 12.02 -10.33 34.63
C PHE A 9 11.08 -9.49 33.75
N PRO A 10 11.57 -8.91 32.64
CA PRO A 10 10.75 -8.14 31.70
C PRO A 10 9.59 -8.96 31.14
N VAL A 11 9.80 -10.26 30.95
CA VAL A 11 8.77 -11.25 30.63
C VAL A 11 8.90 -12.42 31.61
N PRO A 12 7.82 -12.86 32.26
CA PRO A 12 7.86 -14.01 33.16
C PRO A 12 8.17 -15.28 32.36
N HIS A 13 9.35 -15.86 32.59
CA HIS A 13 9.80 -17.10 31.95
C HIS A 13 10.41 -18.02 33.00
N TRP A 14 10.16 -19.32 32.89
CA TRP A 14 10.78 -20.31 33.77
C TRP A 14 12.14 -20.70 33.21
N VAL A 15 13.19 -20.58 34.04
CA VAL A 15 14.57 -20.93 33.67
C VAL A 15 15.06 -22.01 34.63
N PRO A 16 15.72 -23.08 34.15
CA PRO A 16 16.18 -24.20 34.99
C PRO A 16 17.37 -23.88 35.92
N VAL A 17 17.82 -22.62 36.00
CA VAL A 17 19.00 -22.18 36.76
C VAL A 17 18.57 -21.41 38.01
N ASP A 18 19.24 -21.65 39.15
CA ASP A 18 18.96 -21.00 40.44
C ASP A 18 18.99 -19.45 40.32
N MET A 19 17.80 -18.85 40.33
CA MET A 19 17.54 -17.42 40.08
C MET A 19 18.02 -16.46 41.19
N GLN A 20 18.48 -16.97 42.34
CA GLN A 20 18.86 -16.15 43.50
C GLN A 20 20.37 -15.99 43.74
N ARG A 21 21.23 -16.49 42.83
CA ARG A 21 22.70 -16.27 42.90
C ARG A 21 23.15 -15.10 42.00
N SER A 22 23.67 -14.03 42.62
CA SER A 22 24.42 -12.97 41.93
C SER A 22 25.77 -13.54 41.46
N PRO A 23 26.16 -13.48 40.16
CA PRO A 23 25.78 -12.53 39.10
C PRO A 23 24.83 -13.04 37.99
N THR A 24 24.35 -14.29 38.05
CA THR A 24 23.62 -14.94 36.95
C THR A 24 22.31 -14.24 36.60
N TYR A 25 21.59 -13.71 37.59
CA TYR A 25 20.34 -12.98 37.39
C TYR A 25 20.53 -11.72 36.53
N HIS A 26 21.54 -10.89 36.83
CA HIS A 26 21.79 -9.65 36.08
C HIS A 26 22.16 -9.93 34.62
N LEU A 27 22.95 -10.98 34.38
CA LEU A 27 23.34 -11.38 33.04
C LEU A 27 22.14 -11.89 32.23
N LEU A 28 21.29 -12.72 32.83
CA LEU A 28 20.05 -13.20 32.20
C LEU A 28 19.07 -12.06 31.93
N TYR A 29 18.93 -11.11 32.86
CA TYR A 29 18.06 -9.95 32.69
C TYR A 29 18.52 -9.09 31.51
N VAL A 30 19.82 -8.74 31.46
CA VAL A 30 20.38 -7.94 30.36
C VAL A 30 20.26 -8.67 29.02
N LEU A 31 20.55 -9.98 28.99
CA LEU A 31 20.41 -10.79 27.79
C LEU A 31 18.95 -10.84 27.32
N GLN A 32 18.00 -11.08 28.22
CA GLN A 32 16.58 -11.12 27.90
C GLN A 32 16.07 -9.77 27.40
N SER A 33 16.45 -8.66 28.05
CA SER A 33 16.12 -7.31 27.59
C SER A 33 16.69 -7.03 26.20
N PHE A 34 17.95 -7.43 25.95
CA PHE A 34 18.58 -7.26 24.65
C PHE A 34 17.86 -8.07 23.56
N CYS A 35 17.53 -9.35 23.83
CA CYS A 35 16.78 -10.19 22.90
C CYS A 35 15.39 -9.61 22.58
N LEU A 36 14.67 -9.08 23.58
CA LEU A 36 13.37 -8.44 23.37
C LEU A 36 13.47 -7.18 22.51
N LEU A 37 14.49 -6.35 22.73
CA LEU A 37 14.74 -5.16 21.93
C LEU A 37 15.08 -5.53 20.48
N VAL A 38 15.94 -6.52 20.26
CA VAL A 38 16.28 -6.97 18.90
C VAL A 38 15.05 -7.53 18.19
N ALA A 39 14.24 -8.34 18.89
CA ALA A 39 13.00 -8.88 18.33
C ALA A 39 12.01 -7.75 17.97
N SER A 40 11.78 -6.79 18.87
CA SER A 40 10.85 -5.69 18.62
C SER A 40 11.30 -4.83 17.44
N GLN A 41 12.60 -4.51 17.36
CA GLN A 41 13.14 -3.75 16.23
C GLN A 41 13.04 -4.51 14.92
N SER A 42 13.24 -5.83 14.94
CA SER A 42 13.11 -6.67 13.76
C SER A 42 11.67 -6.68 13.23
N THR A 43 10.67 -6.79 14.12
CA THR A 43 9.25 -6.71 13.74
C THR A 43 8.93 -5.36 13.10
N ILE A 44 9.29 -4.26 13.77
CA ILE A 44 9.06 -2.90 13.25
C ILE A 44 9.76 -2.72 11.89
N ALA A 45 10.96 -3.26 11.71
CA ALA A 45 11.67 -3.17 10.44
C ALA A 45 10.95 -3.91 9.31
N VAL A 46 10.37 -5.09 9.60
CA VAL A 46 9.56 -5.86 8.63
C VAL A 46 8.29 -5.09 8.27
N ASP A 47 7.61 -4.49 9.25
CA ASP A 47 6.40 -3.70 8.98
C ASP A 47 6.68 -2.48 8.12
N LEU A 48 7.73 -1.73 8.48
CA LEU A 48 8.18 -0.58 7.71
C LEU A 48 8.60 -0.97 6.30
N PHE A 49 9.24 -2.13 6.13
CA PHE A 49 9.60 -2.64 4.81
C PHE A 49 8.37 -2.86 3.94
N PHE A 50 7.34 -3.57 4.43
CA PHE A 50 6.13 -3.82 3.66
C PHE A 50 5.35 -2.53 3.36
N ILE A 51 5.18 -1.66 4.35
CA ILE A 51 4.55 -0.35 4.17
C ILE A 51 5.29 0.47 3.12
N HIS A 52 6.62 0.48 3.16
CA HIS A 52 7.43 1.20 2.19
C HIS A 52 7.24 0.64 0.78
N MET A 53 7.24 -0.69 0.63
CA MET A 53 6.98 -1.33 -0.67
C MET A 53 5.59 -0.97 -1.22
N MET A 54 4.55 -0.98 -0.38
CA MET A 54 3.20 -0.57 -0.79
C MET A 54 3.15 0.91 -1.21
N LEU A 55 3.83 1.78 -0.46
CA LEU A 55 3.93 3.20 -0.79
C LEU A 55 4.68 3.43 -2.11
N MET A 56 5.79 2.72 -2.33
CA MET A 56 6.54 2.78 -3.58
C MET A 56 5.68 2.32 -4.76
N LEU A 57 4.90 1.23 -4.61
CA LEU A 57 3.96 0.80 -5.66
C LEU A 57 2.90 1.86 -5.97
N ALA A 58 2.31 2.48 -4.94
CA ALA A 58 1.36 3.56 -5.14
C ALA A 58 1.98 4.75 -5.90
N ALA A 59 3.23 5.11 -5.57
CA ALA A 59 3.96 6.17 -6.24
C ALA A 59 4.27 5.83 -7.71
N GLU A 60 4.68 4.60 -8.01
CA GLU A 60 4.94 4.15 -9.39
C GLU A 60 3.65 4.16 -10.23
N ILE A 61 2.50 3.77 -9.65
CA ILE A 61 1.20 3.88 -10.33
C ILE A 61 0.84 5.35 -10.60
N GLU A 62 1.13 6.25 -9.67
CA GLU A 62 0.91 7.70 -9.83
C GLU A 62 1.81 8.30 -10.91
N VAL A 63 3.10 7.96 -10.93
CA VAL A 63 4.04 8.37 -11.99
C VAL A 63 3.59 7.84 -13.35
N LEU A 64 3.15 6.59 -13.43
CA LEU A 64 2.59 6.03 -14.65
C LEU A 64 1.34 6.81 -15.10
N SER A 65 0.44 7.14 -14.16
CA SER A 65 -0.76 7.92 -14.42
C SER A 65 -0.43 9.31 -14.99
N GLU A 66 0.54 10.00 -14.39
CA GLU A 66 1.02 11.30 -14.87
C GLU A 66 1.65 11.18 -16.27
N ASN A 67 2.53 10.20 -16.48
CA ASN A 67 3.17 9.95 -17.77
C ASN A 67 2.14 9.68 -18.87
N VAL A 68 1.10 8.90 -18.56
CA VAL A 68 0.03 8.61 -19.51
C VAL A 68 -0.80 9.85 -19.82
N SER A 69 -1.15 10.67 -18.81
CA SER A 69 -1.87 11.92 -19.02
C SER A 69 -1.05 12.95 -19.82
N ALA A 70 0.27 12.98 -19.61
CA ALA A 70 1.18 13.89 -20.29
C ALA A 70 1.32 13.60 -21.78
N MET A 71 1.12 12.36 -22.22
CA MET A 71 1.13 12.01 -23.65
C MET A 71 0.16 12.86 -24.47
N GLY A 72 -1.02 13.19 -23.91
CA GLY A 72 -2.00 14.05 -24.59
C GLY A 72 -1.60 15.52 -24.71
N LYS A 73 -0.77 16.01 -23.79
CA LYS A 73 -0.25 17.40 -23.84
C LYS A 73 0.82 17.57 -24.91
N ILE A 74 1.64 16.54 -25.13
CA ILE A 74 2.67 16.53 -26.19
C ILE A 74 2.00 16.64 -27.56
N ASP A 75 0.94 15.87 -27.79
CA ASP A 75 0.13 15.95 -29.02
C ASP A 75 -0.49 17.36 -29.20
N SER A 76 -1.12 17.89 -28.15
CA SER A 76 -1.72 19.23 -28.17
C SER A 76 -0.70 20.35 -28.41
N GLY A 77 0.50 20.24 -27.82
CA GLY A 77 1.58 21.21 -27.99
C GLY A 77 2.22 21.14 -29.38
N LEU A 78 2.35 19.95 -29.95
CA LEU A 78 2.81 19.77 -31.33
C LEU A 78 1.82 20.39 -32.32
N MET A 79 0.51 20.21 -32.09
CA MET A 79 -0.57 20.82 -32.87
C MET A 79 -0.64 22.36 -32.70
N ALA A 80 -0.25 22.89 -31.53
CA ALA A 80 -0.19 24.33 -31.29
C ALA A 80 0.98 24.99 -32.05
N LEU A 81 2.15 24.36 -32.05
CA LEU A 81 3.30 24.81 -32.85
C LEU A 81 3.01 24.78 -34.36
N GLU A 82 2.20 23.82 -34.82
CA GLU A 82 1.74 23.78 -36.20
C GLU A 82 0.86 24.98 -36.59
N ASN A 83 0.04 25.48 -35.66
CA ASN A 83 -0.79 26.67 -35.89
C ASN A 83 -0.02 27.99 -35.83
N GLU A 84 1.07 28.08 -35.05
CA GLU A 84 1.92 29.29 -35.02
C GLU A 84 2.84 29.42 -36.25
N ASP A 85 3.31 28.31 -36.83
CA ASP A 85 4.12 28.32 -38.08
C ASP A 85 3.28 28.37 -39.36
N CYS A 86 1.96 28.18 -39.29
CA CYS A 86 1.06 28.24 -40.45
C CYS A 86 -0.06 29.29 -40.28
N GLY A 87 0.34 30.55 -40.21
CA GLY A 87 -0.56 31.69 -40.45
C GLY A 87 -1.05 31.84 -41.90
N LEU A 88 -1.14 30.74 -42.67
CA LEU A 88 -1.55 30.75 -44.06
C LEU A 88 -2.77 29.82 -44.24
N SER A 89 -3.89 30.46 -44.59
CA SER A 89 -5.21 29.87 -44.79
C SER A 89 -5.17 28.61 -45.66
N THR A 90 -5.84 27.54 -45.22
CA THR A 90 -5.99 26.23 -45.89
C THR A 90 -6.52 26.32 -47.33
N LYS A 91 -7.06 27.46 -47.75
CA LYS A 91 -7.48 27.71 -49.13
C LYS A 91 -6.32 28.01 -50.09
N ASP A 92 -5.17 28.45 -49.59
CA ASP A 92 -4.03 28.85 -50.43
C ASP A 92 -3.09 27.67 -50.76
N LEU A 93 -3.06 26.63 -49.91
CA LEU A 93 -2.27 25.40 -50.10
C LEU A 93 -2.76 24.51 -51.26
N LEU A 94 -4.03 24.57 -51.63
CA LEU A 94 -4.58 23.81 -52.78
C LEU A 94 -4.16 24.40 -54.15
N SER A 95 -3.50 25.56 -54.16
CA SER A 95 -3.10 26.24 -55.40
C SER A 95 -1.62 26.05 -55.78
N TYR A 96 -0.76 25.61 -54.85
CA TYR A 96 0.67 25.50 -55.10
C TYR A 96 1.07 24.06 -55.45
N ARG A 97 0.89 23.72 -56.72
CA ARG A 97 1.44 22.52 -57.33
C ARG A 97 2.96 22.70 -57.53
N ASP A 98 3.65 21.59 -57.26
CA ASP A 98 4.99 21.19 -57.73
C ASP A 98 6.14 21.44 -56.74
N GLY A 99 6.57 20.35 -56.11
CA GLY A 99 7.70 20.31 -55.18
C GLY A 99 7.51 19.21 -54.14
N ASN A 100 7.95 17.98 -54.48
CA ASN A 100 7.86 16.78 -53.64
C ASN A 100 8.54 16.87 -52.24
N GLY A 101 9.03 18.04 -51.82
CA GLY A 101 9.74 18.26 -50.55
C GLY A 101 8.82 18.56 -49.37
N LEU A 102 7.92 19.54 -49.49
CA LEU A 102 7.11 20.02 -48.35
C LEU A 102 6.09 18.96 -47.88
N VAL A 103 5.44 18.29 -48.83
CA VAL A 103 4.53 17.18 -48.55
C VAL A 103 5.32 16.03 -47.89
N SER A 104 6.50 15.69 -48.41
CA SER A 104 7.36 14.67 -47.79
C SER A 104 7.79 15.07 -46.37
N GLU A 105 8.09 16.33 -46.10
CA GLU A 105 8.45 16.82 -44.75
C GLU A 105 7.26 16.80 -43.78
N ILE A 106 6.05 17.17 -44.22
CA ILE A 106 4.83 17.10 -43.40
C ILE A 106 4.47 15.64 -43.10
N PHE A 107 4.41 14.78 -44.11
CA PHE A 107 4.17 13.35 -43.93
C PHE A 107 5.24 12.69 -43.08
N GLN A 108 6.51 13.10 -43.21
CA GLN A 108 7.61 12.56 -42.41
C GLN A 108 7.60 13.09 -40.97
N LYS A 109 7.20 14.34 -40.72
CA LYS A 109 7.03 14.91 -39.37
C LYS A 109 5.83 14.30 -38.64
N GLU A 110 4.71 14.09 -39.34
CA GLU A 110 3.52 13.41 -38.83
C GLU A 110 3.82 11.93 -38.52
N TYR A 111 4.55 11.25 -39.41
CA TYR A 111 4.99 9.86 -39.20
C TYR A 111 5.98 9.72 -38.03
N ILE A 112 6.95 10.63 -37.90
CA ILE A 112 7.89 10.66 -36.77
C ILE A 112 7.15 10.92 -35.44
N SER A 113 6.09 11.73 -35.44
CA SER A 113 5.25 11.99 -34.25
C SER A 113 4.48 10.74 -33.79
N GLU A 114 3.82 10.03 -34.72
CA GLU A 114 3.07 8.82 -34.39
C GLU A 114 3.97 7.70 -33.85
N ASP A 115 5.17 7.52 -34.41
CA ASP A 115 6.12 6.52 -33.93
C ASP A 115 6.65 6.85 -32.52
N GLN A 116 6.87 8.14 -32.21
CA GLN A 116 7.26 8.58 -30.87
C GLN A 116 6.15 8.34 -29.84
N MET A 117 4.90 8.68 -30.16
CA MET A 117 3.75 8.39 -29.28
C MET A 117 3.54 6.89 -29.08
N ARG A 118 3.72 6.09 -30.12
CA ARG A 118 3.66 4.63 -30.01
C ARG A 118 4.77 4.08 -29.13
N ALA A 119 6.00 4.60 -29.25
CA ALA A 119 7.12 4.19 -28.41
C ALA A 119 6.88 4.55 -26.93
N LEU A 120 6.34 5.73 -26.64
CA LEU A 120 5.95 6.14 -25.28
C LEU A 120 4.86 5.24 -24.70
N LEU A 121 3.84 4.89 -25.49
CA LEU A 121 2.79 3.97 -25.06
C LEU A 121 3.37 2.59 -24.73
N VAL A 122 4.25 2.04 -25.58
CA VAL A 122 4.92 0.75 -25.33
C VAL A 122 5.73 0.81 -24.04
N LYS A 123 6.46 1.91 -23.79
CA LYS A 123 7.20 2.11 -22.54
C LYS A 123 6.28 2.12 -21.31
N ASN A 124 5.14 2.81 -21.40
CA ASN A 124 4.16 2.86 -20.32
C ASN A 124 3.50 1.49 -20.06
N VAL A 125 3.21 0.72 -21.11
CA VAL A 125 2.70 -0.65 -20.99
C VAL A 125 3.73 -1.56 -20.33
N GLN A 126 5.00 -1.50 -20.72
CA GLN A 126 6.08 -2.27 -20.09
C GLN A 126 6.26 -1.90 -18.62
N HIS A 127 6.17 -0.61 -18.29
CA HIS A 127 6.23 -0.13 -16.92
C HIS A 127 5.04 -0.65 -16.09
N HIS A 128 3.83 -0.58 -16.63
CA HIS A 128 2.63 -1.17 -15.99
C HIS A 128 2.77 -2.67 -15.75
N GLN A 129 3.29 -3.43 -16.72
CA GLN A 129 3.55 -4.85 -16.56
C GLN A 129 4.57 -5.13 -15.44
N THR A 130 5.59 -4.29 -15.31
CA THR A 130 6.58 -4.39 -14.24
C THR A 130 5.94 -4.12 -12.87
N ILE A 131 5.06 -3.12 -12.77
CA ILE A 131 4.29 -2.83 -11.55
C ILE A 131 3.42 -4.04 -11.18
N LEU A 132 2.70 -4.63 -12.14
CA LEU A 132 1.85 -5.80 -11.87
C LEU A 132 2.67 -7.01 -11.36
N GLN A 133 3.86 -7.24 -11.92
CA GLN A 133 4.77 -8.26 -11.42
C GLN A 133 5.26 -7.95 -9.99
N ALA A 134 5.62 -6.70 -9.72
CA ALA A 134 6.05 -6.28 -8.39
C ALA A 134 4.93 -6.41 -7.34
N VAL A 135 3.68 -6.08 -7.70
CA VAL A 135 2.52 -6.31 -6.84
C VAL A 135 2.33 -7.79 -6.55
N GLY A 136 2.43 -8.65 -7.57
CA GLY A 136 2.31 -10.10 -7.38
C GLY A 136 3.34 -10.65 -6.39
N LEU A 137 4.62 -10.27 -6.56
CA LEU A 137 5.70 -10.66 -5.65
C LEU A 137 5.49 -10.13 -4.23
N LEU A 138 5.05 -8.87 -4.11
CA LEU A 138 4.76 -8.27 -2.80
C LEU A 138 3.59 -8.99 -2.13
N GLN A 139 2.54 -9.33 -2.88
CA GLN A 139 1.38 -10.04 -2.36
C GLN A 139 1.76 -11.43 -1.84
N ASP A 140 2.56 -12.19 -2.61
CA ASP A 140 3.03 -13.52 -2.19
C ASP A 140 3.90 -13.45 -0.91
N ALA A 141 4.72 -12.40 -0.77
CA ALA A 141 5.53 -12.18 0.43
C ALA A 141 4.70 -11.75 1.65
N MET A 142 3.64 -10.96 1.43
CA MET A 142 2.79 -10.43 2.50
C MET A 142 1.69 -11.40 2.93
N ASP A 143 1.33 -12.39 2.11
CA ASP A 143 0.14 -13.24 2.31
C ASP A 143 0.10 -13.86 3.71
N ILE A 144 1.14 -14.60 4.09
CA ILE A 144 1.24 -15.26 5.39
C ILE A 144 1.38 -14.23 6.53
N SER A 145 2.22 -13.22 6.31
CA SER A 145 2.57 -12.21 7.31
C SER A 145 1.34 -11.41 7.76
N ILE A 146 0.51 -10.94 6.82
CA ILE A 146 -0.68 -10.15 7.13
C ILE A 146 -1.77 -11.02 7.79
N VAL A 147 -1.94 -12.29 7.40
CA VAL A 147 -2.90 -13.19 8.09
C VAL A 147 -2.53 -13.33 9.57
N ILE A 148 -1.25 -13.58 9.85
CA ILE A 148 -0.75 -13.69 11.23
C ILE A 148 -0.93 -12.37 11.97
N LEU A 149 -0.60 -11.25 11.34
CA LEU A 149 -0.77 -9.90 11.90
C LEU A 149 -2.23 -9.63 12.28
N LEU A 150 -3.17 -9.84 11.37
CA LEU A 150 -4.59 -9.57 11.58
C LEU A 150 -5.17 -10.44 12.71
N PHE A 151 -4.82 -11.73 12.74
CA PHE A 151 -5.26 -12.64 13.78
C PHE A 151 -4.67 -12.27 15.15
N THR A 152 -3.37 -11.95 15.20
CA THR A 152 -2.68 -11.58 16.43
C THR A 152 -3.21 -10.26 16.98
N ASN A 153 -3.40 -9.25 16.13
CA ASN A 153 -3.95 -7.95 16.55
C ASN A 153 -5.41 -8.07 16.99
N MET A 154 -6.22 -8.93 16.35
CA MET A 154 -7.58 -9.22 16.82
C MET A 154 -7.58 -9.81 18.24
N ALA A 155 -6.73 -10.82 18.49
CA ALA A 155 -6.61 -11.46 19.79
C ALA A 155 -6.05 -10.51 20.86
N ASP A 156 -5.02 -9.72 20.52
CA ASP A 156 -4.40 -8.75 21.41
C ASP A 156 -5.38 -7.63 21.79
N LEU A 157 -6.08 -7.04 20.81
CA LEU A 157 -7.12 -6.05 21.07
C LEU A 157 -8.22 -6.62 21.97
N CYS A 158 -8.66 -7.86 21.74
CA CYS A 158 -9.65 -8.52 22.59
C CYS A 158 -9.14 -8.70 24.03
N SER A 159 -7.91 -9.17 24.19
CA SER A 159 -7.26 -9.39 25.49
C SER A 159 -7.07 -8.08 26.26
N CYS A 160 -6.51 -7.05 25.62
CA CYS A 160 -6.30 -5.73 26.23
C CYS A 160 -7.62 -5.07 26.62
N MET A 161 -8.65 -5.16 25.78
CA MET A 161 -9.98 -4.64 26.08
C MET A 161 -10.61 -5.35 27.28
N PHE A 162 -10.55 -6.68 27.32
CA PHE A 162 -11.08 -7.47 28.44
C PHE A 162 -10.32 -7.19 29.74
N ALA A 163 -8.98 -7.20 29.71
CA ALA A 163 -8.16 -6.89 30.87
C ALA A 163 -8.47 -5.49 31.41
N SER A 164 -8.63 -4.50 30.52
CA SER A 164 -9.01 -3.14 30.90
C SER A 164 -10.41 -3.11 31.54
N ALA A 165 -11.39 -3.81 30.96
CA ALA A 165 -12.76 -3.86 31.47
C ALA A 165 -12.83 -4.45 32.89
N ILE A 166 -12.17 -5.59 33.13
CA ILE A 166 -12.15 -6.24 34.45
C ILE A 166 -11.41 -5.39 35.50
N LEU A 167 -10.28 -4.80 35.13
CA LEU A 167 -9.49 -3.97 36.06
C LEU A 167 -10.23 -2.67 36.44
N LEU A 168 -11.03 -2.11 35.53
CA LEU A 168 -11.90 -0.96 35.82
C LEU A 168 -13.06 -1.34 36.76
N GLN A 169 -13.68 -2.51 36.56
CA GLN A 169 -14.81 -2.97 37.37
C GLN A 169 -14.42 -3.32 38.82
N ARG A 170 -13.22 -3.89 39.03
CA ARG A 170 -12.76 -4.34 40.37
C ARG A 170 -12.39 -3.21 41.34
N GLY A 171 -12.48 -1.93 40.93
CA GLY A 171 -12.32 -0.76 41.81
C GLY A 171 -10.94 -0.57 42.46
N GLY A 172 -9.94 -1.40 42.14
CA GLY A 172 -8.63 -1.40 42.77
C GLY A 172 -7.51 -0.96 41.82
N ASN A 173 -7.17 0.33 41.86
CA ASN A 173 -6.11 1.01 41.08
C ASN A 173 -6.36 1.16 39.57
N ALA A 174 -6.94 2.31 39.18
CA ALA A 174 -6.97 2.81 37.80
C ALA A 174 -5.58 2.80 37.12
N ALA A 175 -4.50 2.97 37.90
CA ALA A 175 -3.12 2.88 37.41
C ALA A 175 -2.77 1.49 36.81
N LYS A 176 -3.38 0.40 37.29
CA LYS A 176 -3.18 -0.94 36.74
C LYS A 176 -3.96 -1.15 35.44
N ALA A 177 -5.15 -0.56 35.32
CA ALA A 177 -5.96 -0.57 34.10
C ALA A 177 -5.38 0.34 33.00
N LEU A 178 -4.61 1.36 33.38
CA LEU A 178 -4.00 2.30 32.44
C LEU A 178 -3.02 1.61 31.48
N LYS A 179 -2.27 0.61 31.95
CA LYS A 179 -1.27 -0.11 31.14
C LYS A 179 -1.88 -0.82 29.91
N PRO A 180 -2.88 -1.72 30.06
CA PRO A 180 -3.52 -2.33 28.89
C PRO A 180 -4.30 -1.31 28.05
N LEU A 181 -4.92 -0.30 28.67
CA LEU A 181 -5.64 0.75 27.94
C LEU A 181 -4.72 1.53 26.98
N MET A 182 -3.50 1.84 27.42
CA MET A 182 -2.49 2.53 26.61
C MET A 182 -1.88 1.66 25.50
N THR A 183 -2.09 0.34 25.55
CA THR A 183 -1.57 -0.61 24.54
C THR A 183 -2.52 -0.75 23.34
N ILE A 184 -3.80 -0.41 23.51
CA ILE A 184 -4.82 -0.55 22.45
C ILE A 184 -4.53 0.34 21.22
N PRO A 185 -4.20 1.64 21.35
CA PRO A 185 -4.02 2.50 20.17
C PRO A 185 -2.89 2.06 19.22
N PRO A 186 -1.70 1.63 19.71
CA PRO A 186 -0.66 1.06 18.86
C PRO A 186 -1.12 -0.13 18.00
N CYS A 187 -1.77 -1.13 18.60
CA CYS A 187 -2.20 -2.33 17.87
C CYS A 187 -3.28 -2.01 16.83
N PHE A 188 -4.16 -1.07 17.15
CA PHE A 188 -5.14 -0.56 16.20
C PHE A 188 -4.47 0.21 15.06
N TYR A 189 -3.50 1.08 15.38
CA TYR A 189 -2.76 1.88 14.40
C TYR A 189 -2.02 1.00 13.39
N GLU A 190 -1.35 -0.05 13.87
CA GLU A 190 -0.65 -1.03 13.03
C GLU A 190 -1.61 -1.71 12.04
N THR A 191 -2.78 -2.16 12.48
CA THR A 191 -3.77 -2.77 11.56
C THR A 191 -4.36 -1.73 10.58
N ALA A 192 -4.57 -0.50 11.05
CA ALA A 192 -5.14 0.57 10.25
C ALA A 192 -4.18 1.05 9.15
N ILE A 193 -2.87 1.13 9.41
CA ILE A 193 -1.89 1.62 8.45
C ILE A 193 -1.77 0.70 7.23
N TYR A 194 -1.78 -0.62 7.45
CA TYR A 194 -1.80 -1.61 6.35
C TYR A 194 -3.07 -1.49 5.51
N CYS A 195 -4.25 -1.40 6.14
CA CYS A 195 -5.51 -1.21 5.43
C CYS A 195 -5.56 0.13 4.66
N PHE A 196 -4.94 1.18 5.20
CA PHE A 196 -4.88 2.50 4.59
C PHE A 196 -4.01 2.49 3.32
N PHE A 197 -2.78 1.98 3.41
CA PHE A 197 -1.90 1.89 2.24
C PHE A 197 -2.42 0.91 1.20
N GLY A 198 -3.05 -0.19 1.61
CA GLY A 198 -3.71 -1.11 0.68
C GLY A 198 -4.79 -0.40 -0.13
N ASN A 199 -5.60 0.43 0.54
CA ASN A 199 -6.62 1.22 -0.13
C ASN A 199 -6.04 2.31 -1.05
N ILE A 200 -4.91 2.94 -0.67
CA ILE A 200 -4.24 3.92 -1.53
C ILE A 200 -3.79 3.27 -2.84
N VAL A 201 -3.18 2.08 -2.79
CA VAL A 201 -2.75 1.37 -4.00
C VAL A 201 -3.94 1.10 -4.93
N THR A 202 -5.05 0.61 -4.37
CA THR A 202 -6.29 0.39 -5.14
C THR A 202 -6.81 1.69 -5.76
N GLU A 203 -6.88 2.77 -4.97
CA GLU A 203 -7.39 4.07 -5.42
C GLU A 203 -6.52 4.67 -6.53
N LYS A 204 -5.19 4.62 -6.39
CA LYS A 204 -4.26 5.08 -7.43
C LYS A 204 -4.38 4.24 -8.70
N SER A 205 -4.62 2.94 -8.58
CA SER A 205 -4.86 2.07 -9.74
C SER A 205 -6.15 2.41 -10.48
N GLU A 206 -7.22 2.82 -9.79
CA GLU A 206 -8.46 3.26 -10.43
C GLU A 206 -8.27 4.61 -11.15
N GLN A 207 -7.49 5.51 -10.54
CA GLN A 207 -7.16 6.81 -11.12
C GLN A 207 -6.35 6.67 -12.42
N LEU A 208 -5.48 5.66 -12.54
CA LEU A 208 -4.71 5.37 -13.75
C LEU A 208 -5.60 5.24 -14.99
N VAL A 209 -6.75 4.57 -14.87
CA VAL A 209 -7.70 4.40 -15.98
C VAL A 209 -8.27 5.74 -16.41
N THR A 210 -8.63 6.59 -15.44
CA THR A 210 -9.18 7.93 -15.71
C THR A 210 -8.14 8.83 -16.37
N ALA A 211 -6.88 8.75 -15.96
CA ALA A 211 -5.77 9.46 -16.59
C ALA A 211 -5.46 8.95 -18.01
N ALA A 212 -5.60 7.64 -18.24
CA ALA A 212 -5.51 7.06 -19.56
C ALA A 212 -6.64 7.51 -20.49
N TRP A 213 -7.85 7.74 -19.98
CA TRP A 213 -8.93 8.32 -20.76
C TRP A 213 -8.69 9.79 -21.15
N SER A 214 -7.97 10.56 -20.33
CA SER A 214 -7.71 11.98 -20.58
C SER A 214 -6.51 12.27 -21.49
N CYS A 215 -5.82 11.25 -22.01
CA CYS A 215 -4.58 11.38 -22.78
C CYS A 215 -4.73 11.91 -24.23
N GLY A 216 -5.84 12.57 -24.60
CA GLY A 216 -6.02 13.13 -25.96
C GLY A 216 -6.18 12.08 -27.08
N TRP A 217 -6.43 10.82 -26.72
CA TRP A 217 -6.55 9.68 -27.64
C TRP A 217 -7.49 9.83 -28.87
N PRO A 218 -8.55 10.66 -28.87
CA PRO A 218 -9.43 10.79 -30.04
C PRO A 218 -8.74 11.42 -31.26
N LEU A 219 -7.62 12.11 -31.09
CA LEU A 219 -6.89 12.77 -32.19
C LEU A 219 -5.75 11.89 -32.74
N CYS A 220 -5.33 10.87 -32.00
CA CYS A 220 -4.16 10.05 -32.33
C CYS A 220 -4.45 8.99 -33.41
N GLY A 221 -3.39 8.49 -34.06
CA GLY A 221 -3.42 7.41 -35.05
C GLY A 221 -4.10 6.11 -34.61
N SER A 222 -4.58 5.35 -35.59
CA SER A 222 -5.32 4.09 -35.37
C SER A 222 -4.49 3.02 -34.61
N GLY A 223 -3.18 2.98 -34.83
CA GLY A 223 -2.27 2.08 -34.12
C GLY A 223 -2.15 2.39 -32.63
N PHE A 224 -2.04 3.69 -32.28
CA PHE A 224 -2.01 4.15 -30.90
C PHE A 224 -3.32 3.86 -30.18
N ARG A 225 -4.46 4.19 -30.80
CA ARG A 225 -5.79 3.94 -30.22
C ARG A 225 -5.99 2.47 -29.87
N ARG A 226 -5.58 1.56 -30.76
CA ARG A 226 -5.71 0.12 -30.52
C ARG A 226 -4.81 -0.37 -29.37
N GLY A 227 -3.58 0.15 -29.27
CA GLY A 227 -2.69 -0.14 -28.13
C GLY A 227 -3.23 0.40 -26.80
N LEU A 228 -3.77 1.62 -26.81
CA LEU A 228 -4.34 2.25 -25.63
C LEU A 228 -5.59 1.50 -25.14
N LEU A 229 -6.44 1.02 -26.05
CA LEU A 229 -7.61 0.21 -25.68
C LEU A 229 -7.22 -1.10 -24.99
N LEU A 230 -6.16 -1.77 -25.46
CA LEU A 230 -5.63 -2.97 -24.80
C LEU A 230 -5.11 -2.61 -23.40
N PHE A 231 -4.36 -1.52 -23.28
CA PHE A 231 -3.88 -1.03 -21.98
C PHE A 231 -5.02 -0.69 -21.02
N LEU A 232 -6.04 0.05 -21.47
CA LEU A 232 -7.22 0.41 -20.68
C LEU A 232 -8.01 -0.81 -20.22
N THR A 233 -8.09 -1.86 -21.05
CA THR A 233 -8.82 -3.09 -20.70
C THR A 233 -8.14 -3.82 -19.55
N GLU A 234 -6.81 -3.86 -19.54
CA GLU A 234 -6.03 -4.44 -18.44
C GLU A 234 -6.03 -3.53 -17.21
N ALA A 235 -5.79 -2.22 -17.39
CA ALA A 235 -5.76 -1.24 -16.31
C ALA A 235 -7.13 -1.05 -15.63
N ALA A 236 -8.24 -1.36 -16.32
CA ALA A 236 -9.59 -1.35 -15.77
C ALA A 236 -9.80 -2.37 -14.65
N ARG A 237 -8.90 -3.35 -14.51
CA ARG A 237 -8.86 -4.24 -13.34
C ARG A 237 -8.04 -3.54 -12.25
N PRO A 238 -8.67 -3.03 -11.18
CA PRO A 238 -7.94 -2.34 -10.14
C PRO A 238 -6.93 -3.29 -9.49
N VAL A 239 -5.72 -2.78 -9.26
CA VAL A 239 -4.67 -3.48 -8.54
C VAL A 239 -5.07 -3.52 -7.06
N GLU A 240 -5.64 -4.65 -6.66
CA GLU A 240 -6.07 -4.90 -5.29
C GLU A 240 -5.07 -5.82 -4.59
N ILE A 241 -4.55 -5.39 -3.45
CA ILE A 241 -3.72 -6.24 -2.61
C ILE A 241 -4.64 -7.20 -1.85
N THR A 242 -4.60 -8.47 -2.24
CA THR A 242 -5.41 -9.54 -1.62
C THR A 242 -4.55 -10.43 -0.72
N VAL A 243 -5.11 -10.80 0.43
CA VAL A 243 -4.46 -11.60 1.47
C VAL A 243 -5.36 -12.79 1.81
N GLY A 244 -4.77 -13.95 2.09
CA GLY A 244 -5.48 -15.19 2.37
C GLY A 244 -6.39 -15.66 1.23
N LYS A 245 -6.13 -15.21 -0.01
CA LYS A 245 -6.93 -15.43 -1.24
C LYS A 245 -8.38 -14.90 -1.22
N THR A 246 -8.88 -14.44 -0.08
CA THR A 246 -10.29 -14.01 0.07
C THR A 246 -10.44 -12.60 0.60
N PHE A 247 -9.40 -12.03 1.21
CA PHE A 247 -9.50 -10.79 1.95
C PHE A 247 -8.76 -9.65 1.26
N LYS A 248 -9.50 -8.64 0.81
CA LYS A 248 -8.92 -7.44 0.22
C LYS A 248 -8.44 -6.49 1.32
N LEU A 249 -7.18 -6.06 1.25
CA LEU A 249 -6.60 -5.11 2.18
C LEU A 249 -7.25 -3.73 1.97
N SER A 250 -8.28 -3.43 2.74
CA SER A 250 -9.19 -2.31 2.50
C SER A 250 -9.74 -1.77 3.82
N LYS A 251 -10.36 -0.58 3.76
CA LYS A 251 -11.10 -0.03 4.90
C LYS A 251 -12.21 -0.97 5.38
N GLN A 252 -12.78 -1.80 4.49
CA GLN A 252 -13.78 -2.80 4.84
C GLN A 252 -13.19 -3.94 5.69
N MET A 253 -11.97 -4.39 5.39
CA MET A 253 -11.28 -5.38 6.23
C MET A 253 -11.05 -4.85 7.65
N LEU A 254 -10.64 -3.59 7.80
CA LEU A 254 -10.49 -2.98 9.12
C LEU A 254 -11.78 -3.06 9.96
N LEU A 255 -12.94 -2.82 9.33
CA LEU A 255 -14.24 -2.97 10.00
C LEU A 255 -14.55 -4.43 10.35
N GLN A 256 -14.18 -5.39 9.48
CA GLN A 256 -14.35 -6.81 9.77
C GLN A 256 -13.50 -7.25 10.98
N VAL A 257 -12.26 -6.78 11.07
CA VAL A 257 -11.39 -7.05 12.23
C VAL A 257 -12.01 -6.48 13.50
N LEU A 258 -12.45 -5.21 13.49
CA LEU A 258 -13.09 -4.58 14.64
C LEU A 258 -14.36 -5.30 15.09
N ASN A 259 -15.22 -5.69 14.14
CA ASN A 259 -16.42 -6.46 14.43
C ASN A 259 -16.10 -7.83 15.02
N GLY A 260 -15.06 -8.50 14.50
CA GLY A 260 -14.56 -9.76 15.04
C GLY A 260 -14.06 -9.61 16.48
N THR A 261 -13.24 -8.60 16.75
CA THR A 261 -12.76 -8.27 18.10
C THR A 261 -13.92 -8.01 19.06
N TYR A 262 -14.93 -7.23 18.62
CA TYR A 262 -16.11 -6.94 19.44
C TYR A 262 -16.94 -8.20 19.74
N ALA A 263 -17.14 -9.07 18.75
CA ALA A 263 -17.85 -10.33 18.93
C ALA A 263 -17.13 -11.26 19.92
N LEU A 264 -15.81 -11.39 19.79
CA LEU A 264 -14.98 -12.16 20.72
C LEU A 264 -15.02 -11.59 22.13
N LEU A 265 -14.93 -10.26 22.27
CA LEU A 265 -15.04 -9.58 23.56
C LEU A 265 -16.39 -9.85 24.22
N ASN A 266 -17.48 -9.76 23.48
CA ASN A 266 -18.82 -10.05 24.01
C ASN A 266 -18.96 -11.50 24.48
N MET A 267 -18.43 -12.47 23.72
CA MET A 267 -18.43 -13.86 24.15
C MET A 267 -17.63 -14.05 25.44
N LEU A 268 -16.42 -13.50 25.50
CA LEU A 268 -15.55 -13.60 26.68
C LEU A 268 -16.19 -12.94 27.92
N TYR A 269 -16.84 -11.79 27.72
CA TYR A 269 -17.56 -11.10 28.78
C TYR A 269 -18.79 -11.89 29.26
N HIS A 270 -19.53 -12.51 28.35
CA HIS A 270 -20.67 -13.36 28.70
C HIS A 270 -20.22 -14.58 29.53
N VAL A 271 -19.14 -15.25 29.12
CA VAL A 271 -18.55 -16.38 29.86
C VAL A 271 -18.12 -15.93 31.26
N HIS A 272 -17.42 -14.80 31.37
CA HIS A 272 -16.99 -14.28 32.67
C HIS A 272 -18.16 -13.91 33.60
N ARG A 273 -19.29 -13.44 33.04
CA ARG A 273 -20.48 -13.10 33.82
C ARG A 273 -21.28 -14.33 34.28
N SER A 274 -21.15 -15.46 33.57
CA SER A 274 -21.84 -16.71 33.91
C SER A 274 -21.15 -17.54 35.00
N GLU A 275 -19.89 -17.23 35.31
CA GLU A 275 -19.14 -17.78 36.46
C GLU A 275 -19.41 -16.97 37.74
#